data_AF-E9G813-F1
#
_entry.id   AF-E9G813-F1
#
_cell.length_a   1.000
_cell.length_b   1.000
_cell.length_c   1.000
_cell.angle_alpha   90.00
_cell.angle_beta   90.00
_cell.angle_gamma   90.00
#
_symmetry.space_group_name_H-M   'P 1'
#
loop_
_entity.id
_entity.type
_entity.pdbx_description
1 polymer ?
#
loop_
_entity_poly.entity_id
_entity_poly.type
_entity_poly.pdbx_seq_one_letter_code
_entity_poly.pdbx_strand_id
1 'polypeptide(L)'
;EDFDGVVNERSCTDIFFLALFLAFLGGLQFAIDFQLCWKEVVYLCLIALGLSLVLTVLFRFLAGAMIWLLLVALVLGSFGGTGYLWWAWYGMRGTSGETSMLAYAITLSIVSVFKFTLSFYFSPYPPLWTLLALCALCAGWAYAALWIESAGQPTRAPVGTVIFQKDTYLQVVRWYNILAALWLSQLCLAFQNLIIAGAVAEWFFTRDKSRLSCPVAKSTGYAVRYHLGSLAFGSLLIALMKLVRMLFNYLERKLRNSTTTCFGLVTCLTCFCKCCLYCFEKFLQGLCSNAYIEIGIYGENFCWSAGRAFKMLSNNALRVMAINSVGDFILFLGKAGVVTAVVFVGIELIKDKPGVVYIWTPILVAAIFAYLIAHCFISVFEMCIDTVFICFCEDCEINNGQDQPYFMSRGLMVNTDD
;
A
#
# COMPACT_ATOMS: atom_id res chain seq x y z
N GLU A 1 38.46 19.90 -62.18
CA GLU A 1 37.08 19.63 -61.72
C GLU A 1 37.14 18.35 -60.92
N ASP A 2 37.37 18.47 -59.62
CA ASP A 2 37.39 17.31 -58.72
C ASP A 2 35.94 17.00 -58.33
N PHE A 3 35.48 15.82 -58.73
CA PHE A 3 34.18 15.28 -58.35
C PHE A 3 34.29 14.68 -56.95
N ASP A 4 33.97 15.47 -55.93
CA ASP A 4 33.77 14.99 -54.56
C ASP A 4 32.45 14.19 -54.49
N GLY A 5 32.58 12.86 -54.46
CA GLY A 5 31.45 11.95 -54.28
C GLY A 5 30.77 12.11 -52.92
N VAL A 6 29.50 11.69 -52.85
CA VAL A 6 28.58 11.77 -51.70
C VAL A 6 29.00 10.82 -50.55
N VAL A 7 30.19 11.01 -49.98
CA VAL A 7 30.72 10.18 -48.89
C VAL A 7 30.49 10.84 -47.52
N ASN A 8 30.23 12.16 -47.47
CA ASN A 8 30.15 12.94 -46.22
C ASN A 8 28.75 13.07 -45.58
N GLU A 9 27.70 12.46 -46.15
CA GLU A 9 26.33 12.51 -45.58
C GLU A 9 25.80 11.14 -45.11
N ARG A 10 26.66 10.25 -44.62
CA ARG A 10 26.20 9.02 -43.94
C ARG A 10 25.70 9.36 -42.53
N SER A 11 24.43 9.72 -42.42
CA SER A 11 23.74 9.88 -41.13
C SER A 11 23.68 8.54 -40.39
N CYS A 12 23.87 8.57 -39.05
CA CYS A 12 23.80 7.43 -38.12
C CYS A 12 22.41 6.75 -38.02
N THR A 13 21.59 6.77 -39.09
CA THR A 13 20.29 6.09 -39.14
C THR A 13 20.45 4.57 -39.03
N ASP A 14 21.55 3.99 -39.51
CA ASP A 14 21.81 2.55 -39.40
C ASP A 14 22.01 2.10 -37.95
N ILE A 15 22.63 2.92 -37.10
CA ILE A 15 22.78 2.63 -35.66
C ILE A 15 21.42 2.69 -34.97
N PHE A 16 20.55 3.62 -35.36
CA PHE A 16 19.19 3.72 -34.84
C PHE A 16 18.32 2.53 -35.24
N PHE A 17 18.35 2.11 -36.51
CA PHE A 17 17.61 0.92 -36.98
C PHE A 17 18.19 -0.37 -36.41
N LEU A 18 19.52 -0.47 -36.23
CA LEU A 18 20.15 -1.59 -35.53
C LEU A 18 19.73 -1.62 -34.06
N ALA A 19 19.66 -0.48 -33.37
CA ALA A 19 19.16 -0.41 -32.00
C ALA A 19 17.67 -0.79 -31.89
N LEU A 20 16.85 -0.37 -32.86
CA LEU A 20 15.42 -0.73 -32.92
C LEU A 20 15.24 -2.23 -33.23
N PHE A 21 16.04 -2.80 -34.13
CA PHE A 21 16.05 -4.22 -34.46
C PHE A 21 16.57 -5.07 -33.30
N LEU A 22 17.62 -4.63 -32.61
CA LEU A 22 18.12 -5.26 -31.38
C LEU A 22 17.12 -5.13 -30.23
N ALA A 23 16.38 -4.03 -30.12
CA ALA A 23 15.30 -3.87 -29.16
C ALA A 23 14.08 -4.75 -29.49
N PHE A 24 13.79 -4.95 -30.78
CA PHE A 24 12.75 -5.87 -31.25
C PHE A 24 13.15 -7.34 -31.05
N LEU A 25 14.39 -7.72 -31.37
CA LEU A 25 14.95 -9.04 -31.10
C LEU A 25 15.08 -9.30 -29.59
N GLY A 26 15.49 -8.29 -28.81
CA GLY A 26 15.48 -8.34 -27.35
C GLY A 26 14.06 -8.50 -26.81
N GLY A 27 13.10 -7.75 -27.35
CA GLY A 27 11.67 -7.86 -27.05
C GLY A 27 11.09 -9.24 -27.36
N LEU A 28 11.45 -9.83 -28.51
CA LEU A 28 11.06 -11.17 -28.89
C LEU A 28 11.70 -12.23 -28.00
N GLN A 29 12.98 -12.07 -27.66
CA GLN A 29 13.68 -12.95 -26.73
C GLN A 29 13.07 -12.89 -25.33
N PHE A 30 12.68 -11.70 -24.85
CA PHE A 30 11.94 -11.56 -23.58
C PHE A 30 10.60 -12.29 -23.61
N ALA A 31 9.87 -12.21 -24.73
CA ALA A 31 8.61 -12.92 -24.90
C ALA A 31 8.83 -14.45 -24.93
N ILE A 32 9.89 -14.93 -25.59
CA ILE A 32 10.26 -16.35 -25.64
C ILE A 32 10.69 -16.85 -24.26
N ASP A 33 11.56 -16.14 -23.56
CA ASP A 33 12.02 -16.48 -22.22
C ASP A 33 10.83 -16.53 -21.23
N PHE A 34 9.87 -15.61 -21.37
CA PHE A 34 8.62 -15.62 -20.61
C PHE A 34 7.71 -16.79 -21.00
N GLN A 35 7.54 -17.09 -22.29
CA GLN A 35 6.77 -18.24 -22.76
C GLN A 35 7.39 -19.58 -22.35
N LEU A 36 8.70 -19.63 -22.12
CA LEU A 36 9.35 -20.81 -21.55
C LEU A 36 9.10 -20.90 -20.04
N CYS A 37 9.07 -19.77 -19.34
CA CYS A 37 9.04 -19.70 -17.87
C CYS A 37 7.67 -19.40 -17.24
N TRP A 38 6.58 -19.30 -18.01
CA TRP A 38 5.28 -18.86 -17.47
C TRP A 38 4.76 -19.76 -16.34
N LYS A 39 5.04 -21.06 -16.38
CA LYS A 39 4.65 -21.99 -15.30
C LYS A 39 5.40 -21.69 -14.02
N GLU A 40 6.70 -21.46 -14.12
CA GLU A 40 7.56 -21.08 -12.99
C GLU A 40 7.14 -19.73 -12.42
N VAL A 41 6.78 -18.75 -13.26
CA VAL A 41 6.20 -17.47 -12.81
C VAL A 41 4.90 -17.70 -12.03
N VAL A 42 4.02 -18.58 -12.50
CA VAL A 42 2.80 -18.95 -11.76
C VAL A 42 3.12 -19.63 -10.43
N TYR A 43 4.08 -20.57 -10.39
CA TYR A 43 4.53 -21.20 -9.15
C TYR A 43 5.12 -20.17 -8.17
N LEU A 44 5.92 -19.23 -8.65
CA LEU A 44 6.48 -18.14 -7.84
C LEU A 44 5.38 -17.22 -7.29
N CYS A 45 4.34 -16.93 -8.07
CA CYS A 45 3.16 -16.19 -7.58
C CYS A 45 2.40 -16.95 -6.49
N LEU A 46 2.26 -18.28 -6.61
CA LEU A 46 1.65 -19.11 -5.56
C LEU A 46 2.50 -19.15 -4.29
N ILE A 47 3.83 -19.21 -4.43
CA ILE A 47 4.76 -19.10 -3.30
C ILE A 47 4.63 -17.72 -2.64
N ALA A 48 4.58 -16.64 -3.43
CA ALA A 48 4.38 -15.28 -2.92
C ALA A 48 3.06 -15.15 -2.14
N LEU A 49 1.99 -15.77 -2.64
CA LEU A 49 0.70 -15.84 -1.96
C LEU A 49 0.80 -16.59 -0.63
N GLY A 50 1.42 -17.76 -0.62
CA GLY A 50 1.67 -18.56 0.59
C GLY A 50 2.51 -17.81 1.62
N LEU A 51 3.62 -17.20 1.19
CA LEU A 51 4.48 -16.38 2.05
C LEU A 51 3.76 -15.16 2.60
N SER A 52 2.90 -14.51 1.81
CA SER A 52 2.09 -13.37 2.27
C SER A 52 1.05 -13.78 3.32
N LEU A 53 0.42 -14.95 3.16
CA LEU A 53 -0.49 -15.53 4.15
C LEU A 53 0.25 -15.93 5.44
N VAL A 54 1.44 -16.52 5.31
CA VAL A 54 2.28 -16.84 6.46
C VAL A 54 2.71 -15.55 7.15
N LEU A 55 3.08 -14.51 6.41
CA LEU A 55 3.47 -13.21 6.96
C LEU A 55 2.31 -12.56 7.74
N THR A 56 1.07 -12.61 7.24
CA THR A 56 -0.09 -12.07 7.99
C THR A 56 -0.37 -12.85 9.27
N VAL A 57 -0.19 -14.17 9.26
CA VAL A 57 -0.25 -15.00 10.48
C VAL A 57 0.91 -14.67 11.43
N LEU A 58 2.13 -14.56 10.89
CA LEU A 58 3.32 -14.21 11.64
C LEU A 58 3.17 -12.83 12.27
N PHE A 59 2.52 -11.86 11.63
CA PHE A 59 2.25 -10.55 12.23
C PHE A 59 1.46 -10.63 13.53
N ARG A 60 0.68 -11.68 13.74
CA ARG A 60 0.02 -11.89 15.02
C ARG A 60 1.00 -12.30 16.13
N PHE A 61 2.00 -13.11 15.81
CA PHE A 61 3.05 -13.52 16.75
C PHE A 61 4.12 -12.44 16.90
N LEU A 62 4.41 -11.74 15.80
CA LEU A 62 5.26 -10.58 15.75
C LEU A 62 4.58 -9.37 16.40
N ALA A 63 3.26 -9.25 16.54
CA ALA A 63 2.67 -8.17 17.34
C ALA A 63 3.22 -8.17 18.77
N GLY A 64 3.43 -9.36 19.34
CA GLY A 64 4.18 -9.54 20.57
C GLY A 64 5.64 -9.10 20.42
N ALA A 65 6.36 -9.57 19.39
CA ALA A 65 7.75 -9.16 19.12
C ALA A 65 7.91 -7.67 18.74
N MET A 66 6.87 -7.01 18.23
CA MET A 66 6.77 -5.61 17.84
C MET A 66 6.54 -4.78 19.08
N ILE A 67 5.68 -5.25 19.99
CA ILE A 67 5.63 -4.72 21.35
C ILE A 67 6.99 -4.92 22.01
N TRP A 68 7.66 -6.06 21.86
CA TRP A 68 9.02 -6.24 22.40
C TRP A 68 10.08 -5.42 21.67
N LEU A 69 9.95 -5.09 20.38
CA LEU A 69 10.89 -4.25 19.63
C LEU A 69 10.63 -2.77 19.89
N LEU A 70 9.38 -2.35 20.01
CA LEU A 70 8.97 -1.03 20.48
C LEU A 70 9.30 -0.87 21.96
N LEU A 71 9.08 -1.90 22.78
CA LEU A 71 9.53 -1.94 24.16
C LEU A 71 11.04 -1.91 24.15
N VAL A 72 11.77 -2.72 23.38
CA VAL A 72 13.24 -2.65 23.29
C VAL A 72 13.70 -1.29 22.80
N ALA A 73 13.03 -0.64 21.85
CA ALA A 73 13.37 0.70 21.37
C ALA A 73 13.02 1.80 22.39
N LEU A 74 11.90 1.66 23.09
CA LEU A 74 11.45 2.51 24.19
C LEU A 74 12.25 2.24 25.46
N VAL A 75 12.80 1.03 25.59
CA VAL A 75 13.68 0.53 26.64
C VAL A 75 15.11 0.92 26.29
N LEU A 76 15.51 1.04 25.03
CA LEU A 76 16.79 1.61 24.60
C LEU A 76 16.75 3.14 24.69
N GLY A 77 15.63 3.75 24.31
CA GLY A 77 15.33 5.17 24.52
C GLY A 77 15.17 5.50 26.00
N SER A 78 14.55 4.61 26.77
CA SER A 78 14.53 4.64 28.23
C SER A 78 15.88 4.25 28.80
N PHE A 79 16.71 3.38 28.23
CA PHE A 79 18.07 3.13 28.73
C PHE A 79 18.98 4.32 28.42
N GLY A 80 18.68 5.10 27.38
CA GLY A 80 19.28 6.41 27.14
C GLY A 80 18.79 7.45 28.14
N GLY A 81 17.47 7.54 28.38
CA GLY A 81 16.85 8.47 29.33
C GLY A 81 17.13 8.11 30.79
N THR A 82 16.86 6.88 31.21
CA THR A 82 17.30 6.20 32.43
C THR A 82 18.82 6.14 32.51
N GLY A 83 19.62 6.08 31.43
CA GLY A 83 21.08 6.20 31.52
C GLY A 83 21.54 7.62 31.88
N TYR A 84 20.84 8.64 31.38
CA TYR A 84 21.00 10.04 31.77
C TYR A 84 20.50 10.28 33.21
N LEU A 85 19.35 9.71 33.57
CA LEU A 85 18.78 9.78 34.92
C LEU A 85 19.51 8.87 35.92
N TRP A 86 20.17 7.79 35.50
CA TRP A 86 21.02 6.89 36.29
C TRP A 86 22.43 7.45 36.38
N TRP A 87 22.93 8.19 35.41
CA TRP A 87 24.08 9.06 35.64
C TRP A 87 23.76 10.12 36.71
N ALA A 88 22.51 10.61 36.77
CA ALA A 88 22.01 11.47 37.84
C ALA A 88 21.67 10.75 39.16
N TRP A 89 21.27 9.47 39.13
CA TRP A 89 20.80 8.67 40.29
C TRP A 89 21.83 7.65 40.81
N TYR A 90 22.87 7.30 40.06
CA TYR A 90 24.06 6.58 40.51
C TYR A 90 24.89 7.43 41.48
N GLY A 91 24.57 8.72 41.61
CA GLY A 91 24.86 9.51 42.80
C GLY A 91 24.08 9.11 44.07
N MET A 92 23.14 8.14 44.03
CA MET A 92 22.15 7.86 45.08
C MET A 92 21.82 6.36 45.40
N ARG A 93 22.60 5.37 44.91
CA ARG A 93 22.99 4.10 45.63
C ARG A 93 21.89 3.17 46.27
N GLY A 94 21.75 1.90 45.83
CA GLY A 94 21.62 0.70 46.73
C GLY A 94 20.42 -0.33 46.65
N THR A 95 20.75 -1.60 46.30
CA THR A 95 20.27 -2.96 46.76
C THR A 95 18.94 -3.70 46.32
N SER A 96 19.14 -4.91 45.73
CA SER A 96 18.43 -6.24 45.54
C SER A 96 17.06 -6.60 46.19
N GLY A 97 16.20 -7.57 45.77
CA GLY A 97 16.20 -8.69 44.78
C GLY A 97 14.95 -9.64 44.89
N GLU A 98 14.81 -10.62 43.96
CA GLU A 98 13.97 -11.87 43.89
C GLU A 98 12.42 -11.77 43.66
N THR A 99 11.71 -12.28 42.62
CA THR A 99 11.59 -13.51 41.76
C THR A 99 10.65 -14.63 42.26
N SER A 100 9.31 -14.49 42.09
CA SER A 100 8.34 -15.62 42.22
C SER A 100 6.94 -15.44 41.54
N MET A 101 6.85 -14.94 40.29
CA MET A 101 5.57 -14.92 39.54
C MET A 101 5.65 -15.45 38.08
N LEU A 102 6.85 -15.77 37.59
CA LEU A 102 7.05 -16.24 36.21
C LEU A 102 6.53 -17.67 35.98
N ALA A 103 6.51 -18.49 37.02
CA ALA A 103 6.05 -19.88 36.94
C ALA A 103 4.51 -20.02 36.83
N TYR A 104 3.75 -18.99 37.23
CA TYR A 104 2.28 -19.03 37.23
C TYR A 104 1.65 -18.41 35.97
N ALA A 105 2.38 -17.53 35.28
CA ALA A 105 1.96 -16.92 34.02
C ALA A 105 2.15 -17.85 32.80
N ILE A 106 3.17 -18.72 32.82
CA ILE A 106 3.46 -19.67 31.73
C ILE A 106 2.35 -20.72 31.63
N THR A 107 1.75 -21.14 32.74
CA THR A 107 0.65 -22.12 32.80
C THR A 107 -0.68 -21.59 32.25
N LEU A 108 -0.96 -20.29 32.38
CA LEU A 108 -2.16 -19.64 31.82
C LEU A 108 -1.99 -19.25 30.33
N SER A 109 -0.75 -19.12 29.88
CA SER A 109 -0.42 -18.83 28.48
C SER A 109 -0.67 -20.03 27.56
N ILE A 110 -0.52 -21.25 28.06
CA ILE A 110 -0.67 -22.48 27.25
C ILE A 110 -2.15 -22.83 26.98
N VAL A 111 -3.06 -22.48 27.91
CA VAL A 111 -4.49 -22.77 27.79
C VAL A 111 -5.25 -21.75 26.92
N SER A 112 -4.75 -20.51 26.79
CA SER A 112 -5.31 -19.50 25.89
C SER A 112 -4.94 -19.73 24.42
N VAL A 113 -3.78 -20.34 24.17
CA VAL A 113 -3.28 -20.71 22.83
C VAL A 113 -4.12 -21.83 22.20
N PHE A 114 -4.68 -22.75 23.00
CA PHE A 114 -5.50 -23.85 22.49
C PHE A 114 -6.94 -23.45 22.11
N LYS A 115 -7.50 -22.37 22.69
CA LYS A 115 -8.84 -21.86 22.31
C LYS A 115 -8.82 -20.83 21.19
N PHE A 116 -7.73 -20.08 21.00
CA PHE A 116 -7.65 -19.07 19.94
C PHE A 116 -7.44 -19.71 18.56
N THR A 117 -6.77 -20.86 18.50
CA THR A 117 -6.51 -21.60 17.25
C THR A 117 -7.79 -22.13 16.58
N LEU A 118 -8.92 -22.19 17.30
CA LEU A 118 -10.21 -22.62 16.75
C LEU A 118 -11.03 -21.50 16.08
N SER A 119 -10.66 -20.22 16.24
CA SER A 119 -11.43 -19.08 15.69
C SER A 119 -10.85 -18.53 14.38
N PHE A 120 -9.89 -19.23 13.78
CA PHE A 120 -9.16 -18.86 12.56
C PHE A 120 -9.86 -19.29 11.25
N TYR A 121 -11.16 -19.64 11.29
CA TYR A 121 -11.81 -20.41 10.20
C TYR A 121 -12.94 -19.71 9.42
N PHE A 122 -13.19 -18.39 9.60
CA PHE A 122 -14.21 -17.69 8.80
C PHE A 122 -13.64 -16.56 7.91
N SER A 123 -12.89 -17.03 6.92
CA SER A 123 -12.87 -16.63 5.50
C SER A 123 -11.93 -15.52 4.94
N PRO A 124 -11.04 -15.85 3.97
CA PRO A 124 -10.05 -14.95 3.35
C PRO A 124 -10.59 -14.08 2.18
N TYR A 125 -11.88 -13.75 2.13
CA TYR A 125 -12.46 -13.14 0.92
C TYR A 125 -11.98 -11.70 0.59
N PRO A 126 -11.80 -10.74 1.53
CA PRO A 126 -11.58 -9.33 1.16
C PRO A 126 -10.30 -9.03 0.32
N PRO A 127 -9.08 -9.46 0.70
CA PRO A 127 -7.87 -9.13 -0.07
C PRO A 127 -7.83 -9.77 -1.46
N LEU A 128 -8.39 -10.98 -1.60
CA LEU A 128 -8.46 -11.68 -2.89
C LEU A 128 -9.44 -11.00 -3.85
N TRP A 129 -10.60 -10.55 -3.37
CA TRP A 129 -11.55 -9.79 -4.18
C TRP A 129 -10.97 -8.43 -4.62
N THR A 130 -10.27 -7.72 -3.73
CA THR A 130 -9.62 -6.46 -4.12
C THR A 130 -8.52 -6.68 -5.15
N LEU A 131 -7.68 -7.71 -4.99
CA LEU A 131 -6.65 -8.05 -5.97
C LEU A 131 -7.26 -8.37 -7.34
N LEU A 132 -8.29 -9.22 -7.38
CA LEU A 132 -8.99 -9.56 -8.62
C LEU A 132 -9.65 -8.33 -9.26
N ALA A 133 -10.29 -7.47 -8.47
CA ALA A 133 -10.91 -6.24 -8.95
C ALA A 133 -9.87 -5.27 -9.53
N LEU A 134 -8.72 -5.08 -8.86
CA LEU A 134 -7.65 -4.23 -9.35
C LEU A 134 -7.02 -4.80 -10.63
N CYS A 135 -6.79 -6.12 -10.71
CA CYS A 135 -6.30 -6.77 -11.93
C CYS A 135 -7.30 -6.60 -13.10
N ALA A 136 -8.60 -6.78 -12.85
CA ALA A 136 -9.64 -6.57 -13.86
C ALA A 136 -9.72 -5.10 -14.31
N LEU A 137 -9.61 -4.14 -13.38
CA LEU A 137 -9.56 -2.73 -13.70
C LEU A 137 -8.31 -2.36 -14.53
N CYS A 138 -7.14 -2.91 -14.19
CA CYS A 138 -5.93 -2.71 -14.97
C CYS A 138 -6.07 -3.27 -16.39
N ALA A 139 -6.62 -4.48 -16.54
CA ALA A 139 -6.87 -5.08 -17.84
C ALA A 139 -7.88 -4.27 -18.67
N GLY A 140 -8.99 -3.86 -18.06
CA GLY A 140 -10.02 -3.03 -18.69
C GLY A 140 -9.49 -1.66 -19.11
N TRP A 141 -8.67 -1.02 -18.27
CA TRP A 141 -8.01 0.24 -18.62
C TRP A 141 -7.02 0.07 -19.77
N ALA A 142 -6.20 -0.99 -19.77
CA ALA A 142 -5.25 -1.26 -20.85
C ALA A 142 -5.97 -1.50 -22.17
N TYR A 143 -7.06 -2.26 -22.15
CA TYR A 143 -7.93 -2.46 -23.31
C TYR A 143 -8.51 -1.14 -23.83
N ALA A 144 -9.08 -0.31 -22.95
CA ALA A 144 -9.61 1.00 -23.33
C ALA A 144 -8.52 1.94 -23.87
N ALA A 145 -7.33 1.95 -23.25
CA ALA A 145 -6.19 2.74 -23.69
C ALA A 145 -5.73 2.31 -25.09
N LEU A 146 -5.61 1.01 -25.36
CA LEU A 146 -5.26 0.48 -26.68
C LEU A 146 -6.27 0.92 -27.75
N TRP A 147 -7.57 0.85 -27.44
CA TRP A 147 -8.62 1.34 -28.35
C TRP A 147 -8.47 2.84 -28.65
N ILE A 148 -8.29 3.67 -27.61
CA ILE A 148 -8.10 5.13 -27.77
C ILE A 148 -6.80 5.44 -28.54
N GLU A 149 -5.74 4.66 -28.34
CA GLU A 149 -4.46 4.82 -29.05
C GLU A 149 -4.53 4.33 -30.50
N SER A 150 -5.33 3.31 -30.81
CA SER A 150 -5.59 2.89 -32.19
C SER A 150 -6.55 3.81 -32.95
N ALA A 151 -7.33 4.64 -32.26
CA ALA A 151 -8.31 5.54 -32.87
C ALA A 151 -7.68 6.85 -33.37
N GLY A 152 -7.82 7.21 -34.63
CA GLY A 152 -7.33 8.48 -35.17
C GLY A 152 -7.10 8.41 -36.68
N GLN A 153 -6.92 9.57 -37.32
CA GLN A 153 -6.64 9.62 -38.76
C GLN A 153 -5.14 9.38 -39.00
N PRO A 154 -4.75 8.42 -39.87
CA PRO A 154 -3.36 8.18 -40.18
C PRO A 154 -2.82 9.26 -41.12
N THR A 155 -1.84 10.04 -40.66
CA THR A 155 -1.09 10.99 -41.50
C THR A 155 0.33 10.50 -41.72
N ARG A 156 0.81 10.61 -42.97
CA ARG A 156 2.19 10.24 -43.32
C ARG A 156 3.14 11.31 -42.80
N ALA A 157 4.04 10.93 -41.91
CA ALA A 157 5.16 11.77 -41.51
C ALA A 157 6.22 11.79 -42.64
N PRO A 158 7.06 12.84 -42.72
CA PRO A 158 8.08 12.97 -43.76
C PRO A 158 9.13 11.85 -43.80
N VAL A 159 9.24 11.02 -42.74
CA VAL A 159 10.24 9.94 -42.63
C VAL A 159 9.61 8.54 -42.79
N GLY A 160 8.54 8.40 -43.58
CA GLY A 160 7.91 7.09 -43.84
C GLY A 160 7.16 6.47 -42.65
N THR A 161 7.12 7.15 -41.50
CA THR A 161 6.33 6.75 -40.32
C THR A 161 4.88 7.20 -40.46
N VAL A 162 3.92 6.35 -40.09
CA VAL A 162 2.51 6.74 -39.95
C VAL A 162 2.29 7.25 -38.54
N ILE A 163 1.92 8.52 -38.40
CA ILE A 163 1.54 9.11 -37.11
C ILE A 163 0.03 9.25 -37.12
N PHE A 164 -0.63 8.76 -36.06
CA PHE A 164 -2.06 8.98 -35.88
C PHE A 164 -2.28 10.35 -35.26
N GLN A 165 -2.80 11.30 -36.05
CA GLN A 165 -3.13 12.62 -35.56
C GLN A 165 -4.42 12.53 -34.72
N LYS A 166 -4.36 13.09 -33.50
CA LYS A 166 -5.41 12.97 -32.49
C LYS A 166 -6.16 14.29 -32.36
N ASP A 167 -7.45 14.27 -32.65
CA ASP A 167 -8.34 15.41 -32.44
C ASP A 167 -8.42 15.80 -30.96
N THR A 168 -8.81 17.05 -30.69
CA THR A 168 -9.00 17.56 -29.32
C THR A 168 -9.91 16.66 -28.49
N TYR A 169 -10.95 16.07 -29.10
CA TYR A 169 -11.82 15.09 -28.47
C TYR A 169 -11.05 13.85 -27.96
N LEU A 170 -10.22 13.24 -28.81
CA LEU A 170 -9.41 12.07 -28.44
C LEU A 170 -8.38 12.42 -27.35
N GLN A 171 -7.87 13.65 -27.33
CA GLN A 171 -6.99 14.12 -26.26
C GLN A 171 -7.71 14.23 -24.90
N VAL A 172 -8.95 14.74 -24.89
CA VAL A 172 -9.77 14.80 -23.67
C VAL A 172 -10.14 13.40 -23.17
N VAL A 173 -10.52 12.50 -24.07
CA VAL A 173 -10.87 11.11 -23.73
C VAL A 173 -9.69 10.36 -23.10
N ARG A 174 -8.45 10.60 -23.54
CA ARG A 174 -7.24 10.04 -22.90
C ARG A 174 -7.12 10.44 -21.43
N TRP A 175 -7.26 11.73 -21.12
CA TRP A 175 -7.18 12.23 -19.75
C TRP A 175 -8.35 11.74 -18.89
N TYR A 176 -9.55 11.67 -19.47
CA TYR A 176 -10.71 11.08 -18.80
C TYR A 176 -10.50 9.60 -18.48
N ASN A 177 -9.93 8.80 -19.40
CA ASN A 177 -9.62 7.38 -19.17
C ASN A 177 -8.60 7.19 -18.02
N ILE A 178 -7.61 8.08 -17.91
CA ILE A 178 -6.66 8.09 -16.78
C ILE A 178 -7.39 8.43 -15.47
N LEU A 179 -8.22 9.48 -15.46
CA LEU A 179 -9.00 9.85 -14.28
C LEU A 179 -9.94 8.73 -13.84
N ALA A 180 -10.62 8.07 -14.78
CA ALA A 180 -11.51 6.95 -14.51
C ALA A 180 -10.76 5.78 -13.88
N ALA A 181 -9.57 5.41 -14.38
CA ALA A 181 -8.76 4.36 -13.77
C ALA A 181 -8.28 4.72 -12.37
N LEU A 182 -7.81 5.96 -12.17
CA LEU A 182 -7.45 6.44 -10.84
C LEU A 182 -8.65 6.37 -9.89
N TRP A 183 -9.80 6.89 -10.31
CA TRP A 183 -10.98 6.95 -9.47
C TRP A 183 -11.52 5.55 -9.12
N LEU A 184 -11.69 4.67 -10.10
CA LEU A 184 -12.15 3.30 -9.86
C LEU A 184 -11.18 2.52 -8.97
N SER A 185 -9.86 2.72 -9.13
CA SER A 185 -8.88 2.10 -8.22
C SER A 185 -9.04 2.59 -6.78
N GLN A 186 -9.24 3.90 -6.58
CA GLN A 186 -9.46 4.47 -5.25
C GLN A 186 -10.81 4.04 -4.67
N LEU A 187 -11.82 3.85 -5.52
CA LEU A 187 -13.14 3.39 -5.11
C LEU A 187 -13.07 1.95 -4.59
N CYS A 188 -12.36 1.05 -5.29
CA CYS A 188 -12.12 -0.31 -4.80
C CYS A 188 -11.42 -0.32 -3.43
N LEU A 189 -10.40 0.52 -3.24
CA LEU A 189 -9.72 0.65 -1.95
C LEU A 189 -10.63 1.24 -0.87
N ALA A 190 -11.48 2.22 -1.20
CA ALA A 190 -12.44 2.79 -0.27
C ALA A 190 -13.47 1.74 0.21
N PHE A 191 -13.97 0.89 -0.69
CA PHE A 191 -14.82 -0.25 -0.33
C PHE A 191 -14.09 -1.20 0.62
N GLN A 192 -12.87 -1.60 0.28
CA GLN A 192 -12.06 -2.45 1.15
C GLN A 192 -11.94 -1.85 2.56
N ASN A 193 -11.56 -0.57 2.63
CA ASN A 193 -11.33 0.11 3.91
C ASN A 193 -12.61 0.14 4.75
N LEU A 194 -13.75 0.55 4.20
CA LEU A 194 -15.01 0.61 4.95
C LEU A 194 -15.50 -0.78 5.38
N ILE A 195 -15.38 -1.80 4.52
CA ILE A 195 -15.82 -3.17 4.84
C ILE A 195 -15.01 -3.75 6.00
N ILE A 196 -13.68 -3.57 5.96
CA ILE A 196 -12.79 -4.01 7.04
C ILE A 196 -13.11 -3.21 8.30
N ALA A 197 -13.21 -1.89 8.20
CA ALA A 197 -13.45 -1.03 9.34
C ALA A 197 -14.77 -1.38 10.05
N GLY A 198 -15.86 -1.50 9.29
CA GLY A 198 -17.16 -1.85 9.88
C GLY A 198 -17.17 -3.25 10.49
N ALA A 199 -16.51 -4.23 9.87
CA ALA A 199 -16.40 -5.57 10.43
C ALA A 199 -15.57 -5.61 11.73
N VAL A 200 -14.45 -4.87 11.76
CA VAL A 200 -13.58 -4.76 12.94
C VAL A 200 -14.25 -3.96 14.05
N ALA A 201 -14.94 -2.86 13.74
CA ALA A 201 -15.70 -2.07 14.70
C ALA A 201 -16.85 -2.89 15.32
N GLU A 202 -17.62 -3.60 14.51
CA GLU A 202 -18.68 -4.50 15.00
C GLU A 202 -18.09 -5.59 15.89
N TRP A 203 -16.96 -6.18 15.50
CA TRP A 203 -16.25 -7.13 16.35
C TRP A 203 -15.79 -6.47 17.65
N PHE A 204 -15.16 -5.29 17.61
CA PHE A 204 -14.57 -4.61 18.77
C PHE A 204 -15.64 -4.28 19.82
N PHE A 205 -16.72 -3.60 19.42
CA PHE A 205 -17.79 -3.14 20.31
C PHE A 205 -18.84 -4.23 20.65
N THR A 206 -18.68 -5.46 20.17
CA THR A 206 -19.53 -6.59 20.60
C THR A 206 -18.88 -7.34 21.76
N ARG A 207 -19.52 -7.36 22.94
CA ARG A 207 -19.01 -8.09 24.12
C ARG A 207 -19.02 -9.60 23.93
N ASP A 208 -20.16 -10.15 23.52
CA ASP A 208 -20.33 -11.58 23.31
C ASP A 208 -20.07 -11.94 21.84
N LYS A 209 -18.86 -12.41 21.55
CA LYS A 209 -18.43 -12.73 20.19
C LYS A 209 -19.23 -13.89 19.55
N SER A 210 -19.96 -14.68 20.33
CA SER A 210 -20.80 -15.76 19.81
C SER A 210 -22.02 -15.23 19.02
N ARG A 211 -22.39 -13.96 19.22
CA ARG A 211 -23.52 -13.30 18.54
C ARG A 211 -23.15 -12.67 17.19
N LEU A 212 -21.87 -12.68 16.81
CA LEU A 212 -21.41 -12.11 15.54
C LEU A 212 -21.74 -13.05 14.38
N SER A 213 -22.74 -12.69 13.59
CA SER A 213 -23.09 -13.39 12.34
C SER A 213 -22.47 -12.69 11.13
N CYS A 214 -21.39 -13.27 10.60
CA CYS A 214 -20.67 -12.82 9.39
C CYS A 214 -20.48 -11.28 9.26
N PRO A 215 -19.69 -10.63 10.14
CA PRO A 215 -19.52 -9.16 10.17
C PRO A 215 -19.10 -8.54 8.83
N VAL A 216 -18.26 -9.23 8.06
CA VAL A 216 -17.80 -8.77 6.74
C VAL A 216 -18.95 -8.67 5.74
N ALA A 217 -19.85 -9.66 5.72
CA ALA A 217 -20.99 -9.67 4.82
C ALA A 217 -22.00 -8.56 5.17
N LYS A 218 -22.23 -8.36 6.48
CA LYS A 218 -23.09 -7.30 6.99
C LYS A 218 -22.53 -5.91 6.67
N SER A 219 -21.24 -5.70 6.93
CA SER A 219 -20.54 -4.45 6.59
C SER A 219 -20.54 -4.18 5.07
N THR A 220 -20.39 -5.22 4.25
CA THR A 220 -20.53 -5.11 2.78
C THR A 220 -21.93 -4.66 2.38
N GLY A 221 -22.97 -5.24 3.00
CA GLY A 221 -24.35 -4.79 2.81
C GLY A 221 -24.55 -3.32 3.16
N TYR A 222 -23.98 -2.85 4.28
CA TYR A 222 -24.04 -1.44 4.67
C TYR A 222 -23.29 -0.52 3.70
N ALA A 223 -22.09 -0.91 3.28
CA ALA A 223 -21.29 -0.16 2.31
C ALA A 223 -22.06 0.08 1.00
N VAL A 224 -22.67 -0.97 0.44
CA VAL A 224 -23.44 -0.91 -0.81
C VAL A 224 -24.79 -0.21 -0.64
N ARG A 225 -25.47 -0.39 0.51
CA ARG A 225 -26.83 0.14 0.67
C ARG A 225 -26.88 1.60 1.12
N TYR A 226 -25.92 2.04 1.93
CA TYR A 226 -25.97 3.31 2.65
C TYR A 226 -24.77 4.23 2.38
N HIS A 227 -23.57 3.70 2.12
CA HIS A 227 -22.35 4.52 2.09
C HIS A 227 -21.70 4.70 0.71
N LEU A 228 -22.32 4.22 -0.37
CA LEU A 228 -21.79 4.39 -1.74
C LEU A 228 -21.42 5.83 -2.10
N GLY A 229 -22.25 6.80 -1.71
CA GLY A 229 -21.99 8.22 -1.97
C GLY A 229 -20.74 8.73 -1.25
N SER A 230 -20.57 8.36 0.01
CA SER A 230 -19.39 8.70 0.82
C SER A 230 -18.11 8.05 0.27
N LEU A 231 -18.20 6.80 -0.19
CA LEU A 231 -17.10 6.08 -0.83
C LEU A 231 -16.70 6.72 -2.16
N ALA A 232 -17.68 7.02 -3.03
CA ALA A 232 -17.48 7.71 -4.30
C ALA A 232 -16.86 9.09 -4.13
N PHE A 233 -17.36 9.88 -3.16
CA PHE A 233 -16.85 11.22 -2.89
C PHE A 233 -15.40 11.22 -2.38
N GLY A 234 -15.10 10.44 -1.34
CA GLY A 234 -13.74 10.40 -0.79
C GLY A 234 -12.71 9.81 -1.78
N SER A 235 -13.08 8.76 -2.53
CA SER A 235 -12.20 8.18 -3.56
C SER A 235 -11.97 9.12 -4.73
N LEU A 236 -12.97 9.92 -5.12
CA LEU A 236 -12.82 10.94 -6.15
C LEU A 236 -11.87 12.06 -5.71
N LEU A 237 -11.96 12.50 -4.45
CA LEU A 237 -11.06 13.52 -3.90
C LEU A 237 -9.59 13.08 -3.99
N ILE A 238 -9.29 11.83 -3.61
CA ILE A 238 -7.95 11.26 -3.73
C ILE A 238 -7.53 11.16 -5.21
N ALA A 239 -8.42 10.70 -6.09
CA ALA A 239 -8.13 10.53 -7.51
C ALA A 239 -7.84 11.86 -8.21
N LEU A 240 -8.58 12.92 -7.89
CA LEU A 240 -8.33 14.27 -8.39
C LEU A 240 -6.96 14.78 -7.96
N MET A 241 -6.58 14.57 -6.69
CA MET A 241 -5.25 14.97 -6.23
C MET A 241 -4.12 14.19 -6.91
N LYS A 242 -4.30 12.89 -7.15
CA LYS A 242 -3.38 12.08 -7.96
C LYS A 242 -3.27 12.62 -9.39
N LEU A 243 -4.39 13.00 -10.01
CA LEU A 243 -4.40 13.59 -11.34
C LEU A 243 -3.66 14.93 -11.39
N VAL A 244 -3.91 15.82 -10.43
CA VAL A 244 -3.20 17.11 -10.30
C VAL A 244 -1.69 16.87 -10.20
N ARG A 245 -1.25 15.95 -9.34
CA ARG A 245 0.17 15.61 -9.20
C ARG A 245 0.77 15.06 -10.50
N MET A 246 0.06 14.18 -11.20
CA MET A 246 0.51 13.66 -12.50
C MET A 246 0.62 14.76 -13.55
N LEU A 247 -0.33 15.71 -13.58
CA LEU A 247 -0.30 16.85 -14.49
C LEU A 247 0.91 17.76 -14.20
N PHE A 248 1.19 18.07 -12.94
CA PHE A 248 2.39 18.84 -12.57
C PHE A 248 3.68 18.13 -12.98
N ASN A 249 3.78 16.82 -12.78
CA ASN A 249 4.93 16.02 -13.23
C ASN A 249 5.08 16.03 -14.76
N TYR A 250 3.97 16.00 -15.49
CA TYR A 250 3.97 16.08 -16.94
C TYR A 250 4.42 17.47 -17.45
N LEU A 251 3.88 18.54 -16.86
CA LEU A 251 4.24 19.92 -17.20
C LEU A 251 5.72 20.19 -16.94
N GLU A 252 6.26 19.75 -15.81
CA GLU A 252 7.68 19.89 -15.52
C GLU A 252 8.56 19.19 -16.57
N ARG A 253 8.25 17.94 -16.94
CA ARG A 253 9.02 17.22 -17.96
C ARG A 253 9.04 17.98 -19.28
N LYS A 254 7.93 18.62 -19.63
CA LYS A 254 7.82 19.43 -20.84
C LYS A 254 8.61 20.74 -20.73
N LEU A 255 8.54 21.41 -19.58
CA LEU A 255 9.31 22.63 -19.30
C LEU A 255 10.82 22.38 -19.23
N ARG A 256 11.26 21.24 -18.69
CA ARG A 256 12.67 20.83 -18.60
C ARG A 256 13.32 20.64 -19.98
N ASN A 257 12.51 20.26 -20.98
CA ASN A 257 12.97 20.07 -22.35
C ASN A 257 13.02 21.38 -23.16
N SER A 258 12.48 22.48 -22.64
CA SER A 258 12.55 23.80 -23.27
C SER A 258 13.73 24.59 -22.69
N THR A 259 14.78 24.79 -23.50
CA THR A 259 15.95 25.63 -23.18
C THR A 259 15.54 27.05 -22.80
N THR A 260 15.36 27.30 -21.51
CA THR A 260 15.04 28.62 -20.94
C THR A 260 16.09 29.02 -19.91
N THR A 261 16.44 30.31 -19.91
CA THR A 261 17.56 30.94 -19.22
C THR A 261 17.44 30.96 -17.68
N CYS A 262 16.34 30.46 -17.12
CA CYS A 262 16.07 30.42 -15.67
C CYS A 262 15.81 28.99 -15.15
N PHE A 263 16.57 28.02 -15.66
CA PHE A 263 16.42 26.60 -15.32
C PHE A 263 16.47 26.30 -13.80
N GLY A 264 17.36 26.99 -13.06
CA GLY A 264 17.53 26.76 -11.61
C GLY A 264 16.32 27.16 -10.76
N LEU A 265 15.73 28.33 -11.03
CA LEU A 265 14.57 28.85 -10.26
C LEU A 265 13.31 28.01 -10.53
N VAL A 266 13.05 27.66 -11.79
CA VAL A 266 11.90 26.83 -12.19
C VAL A 266 12.02 25.43 -11.61
N THR A 267 13.23 24.86 -11.59
CA THR A 267 13.48 23.52 -11.02
C THR A 267 13.26 23.51 -9.50
N CYS A 268 13.73 24.52 -8.78
CA CYS A 268 13.56 24.64 -7.34
C CYS A 268 12.08 24.81 -6.95
N LEU A 269 11.37 25.73 -7.61
CA LEU A 269 9.94 25.96 -7.36
C LEU A 269 9.10 24.71 -7.66
N THR A 270 9.43 23.99 -8.74
CA THR A 270 8.73 22.76 -9.11
C THR A 270 9.00 21.62 -8.11
N CYS A 271 10.22 21.55 -7.56
CA CYS A 271 10.56 20.60 -6.50
C CYS A 271 9.72 20.82 -5.24
N PHE A 272 9.61 22.08 -4.78
CA PHE A 272 8.80 22.44 -3.61
C PHE A 272 7.31 22.11 -3.82
N CYS A 273 6.73 22.54 -4.94
CA CYS A 273 5.32 22.28 -5.26
C CYS A 273 5.00 20.78 -5.32
N LYS A 274 5.92 19.95 -5.86
CA LYS A 274 5.75 18.49 -5.87
C LYS A 274 5.75 17.88 -4.49
N CYS A 275 6.67 18.34 -3.63
CA CYS A 275 6.72 17.89 -2.24
C CYS A 275 5.41 18.22 -1.53
N CYS A 276 4.94 19.48 -1.63
CA CYS A 276 3.67 19.89 -1.04
C CYS A 276 2.47 19.10 -1.58
N LEU A 277 2.38 18.89 -2.90
CA LEU A 277 1.31 18.10 -3.50
C LEU A 277 1.36 16.63 -3.08
N TYR A 278 2.56 16.06 -2.93
CA TYR A 278 2.72 14.71 -2.41
C TYR A 278 2.29 14.60 -0.95
N CYS A 279 2.74 15.52 -0.09
CA CYS A 279 2.35 15.57 1.32
C CYS A 279 0.83 15.75 1.44
N PHE A 280 0.23 16.61 0.63
CA PHE A 280 -1.21 16.83 0.65
C PHE A 280 -1.99 15.62 0.12
N GLU A 281 -1.52 14.95 -0.93
CA GLU A 281 -2.07 13.67 -1.40
C GLU A 281 -2.05 12.62 -0.28
N LYS A 282 -0.94 12.52 0.46
CA LYS A 282 -0.78 11.58 1.57
C LYS A 282 -1.65 11.92 2.77
N PHE A 283 -1.72 13.20 3.13
CA PHE A 283 -2.62 13.68 4.17
C PHE A 283 -4.08 13.37 3.83
N LEU A 284 -4.52 13.65 2.60
CA LEU A 284 -5.87 13.34 2.16
C LEU A 284 -6.16 11.84 2.13
N GLN A 285 -5.21 11.01 1.72
CA GLN A 285 -5.33 9.54 1.80
C GLN A 285 -5.56 9.09 3.24
N GLY A 286 -4.73 9.57 4.19
CA GLY A 286 -4.87 9.27 5.60
C GLY A 286 -6.21 9.74 6.18
N LEU A 287 -6.59 10.99 5.89
CA LEU A 287 -7.87 11.56 6.35
C LEU A 287 -9.07 10.77 5.81
N CYS A 288 -9.08 10.42 4.53
CA CYS A 288 -10.16 9.63 3.94
C CYS A 288 -10.22 8.23 4.54
N SER A 289 -9.07 7.57 4.74
CA SER A 289 -9.01 6.24 5.37
C SER A 289 -9.60 6.26 6.77
N ASN A 290 -9.21 7.24 7.58
CA ASN A 290 -9.70 7.41 8.95
C ASN A 290 -11.17 7.84 8.98
N ALA A 291 -11.62 8.64 8.01
CA ALA A 291 -13.04 8.95 7.85
C ALA A 291 -13.87 7.69 7.55
N TYR A 292 -13.37 6.75 6.73
CA TYR A 292 -14.05 5.49 6.49
C TYR A 292 -14.16 4.61 7.75
N ILE A 293 -13.19 4.72 8.67
CA ILE A 293 -13.26 4.04 9.96
C ILE A 293 -14.40 4.61 10.80
N GLU A 294 -14.45 5.93 10.94
CA GLU A 294 -15.52 6.65 11.64
C GLU A 294 -16.92 6.35 11.05
N ILE A 295 -17.03 6.26 9.72
CA ILE A 295 -18.27 5.82 9.06
C ILE A 295 -18.62 4.38 9.47
N GLY A 296 -17.63 3.50 9.59
CA GLY A 296 -17.83 2.13 10.05
C GLY A 296 -18.32 2.02 11.50
N ILE A 297 -17.93 2.97 12.36
CA ILE A 297 -18.33 3.02 13.78
C ILE A 297 -19.71 3.65 13.96
N TYR A 298 -19.93 4.84 13.37
CA TYR A 298 -21.14 5.65 13.61
C TYR A 298 -22.20 5.57 12.52
N GLY A 299 -21.85 5.15 11.31
CA GLY A 299 -22.77 5.11 10.17
C GLY A 299 -23.12 6.49 9.60
N GLU A 300 -22.28 7.50 9.81
CA GLU A 300 -22.53 8.88 9.38
C GLU A 300 -22.02 9.17 7.95
N ASN A 301 -22.23 10.41 7.50
CA ASN A 301 -21.73 10.86 6.19
C ASN A 301 -20.24 11.24 6.25
N PHE A 302 -19.59 11.22 5.08
CA PHE A 302 -18.15 11.43 4.96
C PHE A 302 -17.62 12.70 5.64
N CYS A 303 -18.30 13.84 5.48
CA CYS A 303 -17.79 15.12 5.96
C CYS A 303 -17.74 15.19 7.49
N TRP A 304 -18.77 14.67 8.17
CA TRP A 304 -18.82 14.68 9.62
C TRP A 304 -17.80 13.70 10.21
N SER A 305 -17.73 12.48 9.64
CA SER A 305 -16.73 11.47 9.98
C SER A 305 -15.30 11.94 9.75
N ALA A 306 -15.03 12.65 8.65
CA ALA A 306 -13.70 13.23 8.38
C ALA A 306 -13.33 14.32 9.41
N GLY A 307 -14.30 15.14 9.85
CA GLY A 307 -14.08 16.13 10.91
C GLY A 307 -13.69 15.49 12.24
N ARG A 308 -14.35 14.38 12.60
CA ARG A 308 -14.02 13.59 13.81
C ARG A 308 -12.65 12.93 13.70
N ALA A 309 -12.40 12.23 12.61
CA ALA A 309 -11.10 11.62 12.34
C ALA A 309 -9.97 12.65 12.42
N PHE A 310 -10.16 13.83 11.85
CA PHE A 310 -9.18 14.91 11.93
C PHE A 310 -8.93 15.37 13.37
N LYS A 311 -10.00 15.61 14.15
CA LYS A 311 -9.90 16.03 15.56
C LYS A 311 -9.18 14.98 16.41
N MET A 312 -9.48 13.69 16.22
CA MET A 312 -8.82 12.61 16.94
C MET A 312 -7.30 12.57 16.63
N LEU A 313 -6.95 12.65 15.34
CA LEU A 313 -5.55 12.61 14.90
C LEU A 313 -4.76 13.83 15.39
N SER A 314 -5.38 15.02 15.40
CA SER A 314 -4.70 16.24 15.85
C SER A 314 -4.41 16.23 17.35
N ASN A 315 -5.28 15.65 18.15
CA ASN A 315 -5.16 15.67 19.61
C ASN A 315 -4.03 14.75 20.14
N ASN A 316 -3.64 13.73 19.38
CA ASN A 316 -2.59 12.77 19.76
C ASN A 316 -1.55 12.53 18.65
N ALA A 317 -1.29 13.55 17.83
CA ALA A 317 -0.53 13.43 16.58
C ALA A 317 0.86 12.79 16.73
N LEU A 318 1.62 13.14 17.78
CA LEU A 318 2.97 12.60 18.00
C LEU A 318 2.95 11.10 18.34
N ARG A 319 2.00 10.66 19.16
CA ARG A 319 1.86 9.25 19.55
C ARG A 319 1.41 8.40 18.36
N VAL A 320 0.45 8.91 17.59
CA VAL A 320 -0.03 8.28 16.35
C VAL A 320 1.09 8.17 15.33
N MET A 321 1.86 9.25 15.11
CA MET A 321 2.97 9.26 14.16
C MET A 321 4.07 8.27 14.54
N ALA A 322 4.42 8.17 15.83
CA ALA A 322 5.41 7.22 16.31
C ALA A 322 4.97 5.76 16.09
N ILE A 323 3.71 5.42 16.39
CA ILE A 323 3.18 4.06 16.20
C ILE A 323 3.09 3.72 14.71
N ASN A 324 2.57 4.62 13.89
CA ASN A 324 2.39 4.38 12.46
C ASN A 324 3.73 4.29 11.72
N SER A 325 4.72 5.12 12.05
CA SER A 325 6.05 5.06 11.41
C SER A 325 6.79 3.74 11.68
N VAL A 326 6.70 3.20 12.91
CA VAL A 326 7.28 1.90 13.24
C VAL A 326 6.50 0.78 12.55
N GLY A 327 5.17 0.84 12.55
CA GLY A 327 4.32 -0.10 11.82
C GLY A 327 4.67 -0.15 10.33
N ASP A 328 4.74 1.01 9.67
CA ASP A 328 5.08 1.16 8.25
C ASP A 328 6.45 0.55 7.92
N PHE A 329 7.45 0.77 8.76
CA PHE A 329 8.78 0.21 8.57
C PHE A 329 8.77 -1.32 8.63
N ILE A 330 8.06 -1.89 9.60
CA ILE A 330 7.97 -3.34 9.75
C ILE A 330 7.20 -3.97 8.58
N LEU A 331 6.12 -3.31 8.16
CA LEU A 331 5.33 -3.73 7.02
C LEU A 331 6.12 -3.63 5.71
N PHE A 332 6.98 -2.62 5.59
CA PHE A 332 7.94 -2.51 4.49
C PHE A 332 8.94 -3.66 4.50
N LEU A 333 9.53 -4.00 5.66
CA LEU A 333 10.43 -5.16 5.78
C LEU A 333 9.72 -6.47 5.42
N GLY A 334 8.46 -6.63 5.81
CA GLY A 334 7.63 -7.76 5.41
C GLY A 334 7.46 -7.87 3.89
N LYS A 335 7.13 -6.76 3.21
CA LYS A 335 7.04 -6.68 1.74
C LYS A 335 8.38 -7.04 1.08
N ALA A 336 9.47 -6.43 1.56
CA ALA A 336 10.82 -6.68 1.05
C ALA A 336 11.24 -8.14 1.24
N GLY A 337 10.90 -8.76 2.37
CA GLY A 337 11.18 -10.16 2.66
C GLY A 337 10.48 -11.11 1.68
N VAL A 338 9.18 -10.91 1.41
CA VAL A 338 8.43 -11.73 0.44
C VAL A 338 9.03 -11.61 -0.96
N VAL A 339 9.33 -10.39 -1.41
CA VAL A 339 9.93 -10.16 -2.74
C VAL A 339 11.31 -10.82 -2.84
N THR A 340 12.15 -10.65 -1.82
CA THR A 340 13.51 -11.21 -1.81
C THR A 340 13.47 -12.74 -1.83
N ALA A 341 12.57 -13.36 -1.06
CA ALA A 341 12.39 -14.81 -1.04
C ALA A 341 11.94 -15.34 -2.42
N VAL A 342 10.99 -14.66 -3.08
CA VAL A 342 10.53 -15.02 -4.43
C VAL A 342 11.65 -14.88 -5.45
N VAL A 343 12.46 -13.82 -5.38
CA VAL A 343 13.61 -13.63 -6.27
C VAL A 343 14.63 -14.75 -6.07
N PHE A 344 14.98 -15.09 -4.82
CA PHE A 344 15.93 -16.16 -4.52
C PHE A 344 15.46 -17.52 -5.03
N VAL A 345 14.21 -17.90 -4.73
CA VAL A 345 13.61 -19.14 -5.25
C VAL A 345 13.52 -19.12 -6.78
N GLY A 346 13.22 -17.96 -7.37
CA GLY A 346 13.16 -17.80 -8.83
C GLY A 346 14.50 -17.99 -9.52
N ILE A 347 15.60 -17.53 -8.93
CA ILE A 347 16.96 -17.78 -9.43
C ILE A 347 17.24 -19.28 -9.42
N GLU A 348 16.98 -19.95 -8.30
CA GLU A 348 17.25 -21.38 -8.14
C GLU A 348 16.39 -22.27 -9.06
N LEU A 349 15.15 -21.89 -9.33
CA LEU A 349 14.25 -22.64 -10.22
C LEU A 349 14.57 -22.47 -11.71
N ILE A 350 15.11 -21.32 -12.12
CA ILE A 350 15.24 -20.95 -13.54
C ILE A 350 16.69 -21.08 -14.06
N LYS A 351 17.70 -21.08 -13.16
CA LYS A 351 19.13 -21.08 -13.56
C LYS A 351 19.56 -22.24 -14.47
N ASP A 352 18.97 -23.41 -14.29
CA ASP A 352 19.36 -24.64 -15.03
C ASP A 352 18.41 -24.94 -16.20
N LYS A 353 17.50 -24.03 -16.54
CA LYS A 353 16.47 -24.28 -17.55
C LYS A 353 17.00 -24.04 -18.98
N PRO A 354 16.96 -25.05 -19.86
CA PRO A 354 17.51 -24.91 -21.21
C PRO A 354 16.66 -23.95 -22.04
N GLY A 355 17.33 -23.08 -22.82
CA GLY A 355 16.69 -22.14 -23.75
C GLY A 355 16.33 -20.78 -23.16
N VAL A 356 16.54 -20.55 -21.86
CA VAL A 356 16.36 -19.23 -21.23
C VAL A 356 17.65 -18.43 -21.36
N VAL A 357 17.59 -17.29 -22.05
CA VAL A 357 18.76 -16.41 -22.23
C VAL A 357 18.82 -15.36 -21.12
N TYR A 358 17.70 -14.68 -20.85
CA TYR A 358 17.61 -13.62 -19.84
C TYR A 358 16.84 -14.08 -18.61
N ILE A 359 17.52 -14.76 -17.69
CA ILE A 359 16.92 -15.29 -16.44
C ILE A 359 16.26 -14.19 -15.60
N TRP A 360 16.80 -12.97 -15.61
CA TRP A 360 16.27 -11.84 -14.82
C TRP A 360 14.87 -11.39 -15.28
N THR A 361 14.46 -11.64 -16.52
CA THR A 361 13.18 -11.18 -17.07
C THR A 361 11.97 -11.85 -16.41
N PRO A 362 11.82 -13.19 -16.40
CA PRO A 362 10.73 -13.85 -15.69
C PRO A 362 10.79 -13.62 -14.17
N ILE A 363 11.99 -13.49 -13.59
CA ILE A 363 12.17 -13.17 -12.16
C ILE A 363 11.67 -11.78 -11.83
N LEU A 364 11.95 -10.77 -12.66
CA LEU A 364 11.47 -9.40 -12.46
C LEU A 364 9.94 -9.35 -12.52
N VAL A 365 9.33 -10.06 -13.48
CA VAL A 365 7.87 -10.16 -13.57
C VAL A 365 7.29 -10.82 -12.32
N ALA A 366 7.87 -11.96 -11.88
CA ALA A 366 7.46 -12.63 -10.65
C ALA A 366 7.63 -11.74 -9.41
N ALA A 367 8.72 -10.95 -9.33
CA ALA A 367 8.97 -10.01 -8.24
C ALA A 367 7.94 -8.87 -8.19
N ILE A 368 7.52 -8.34 -9.35
CA ILE A 368 6.45 -7.34 -9.43
C ILE A 368 5.14 -7.93 -8.91
N PHE A 369 4.77 -9.14 -9.35
CA PHE A 369 3.56 -9.80 -8.85
C PHE A 369 3.65 -10.12 -7.36
N ALA A 370 4.79 -10.59 -6.88
CA ALA A 370 5.02 -10.84 -5.46
C ALA A 370 4.86 -9.58 -4.62
N TYR A 371 5.39 -8.44 -5.10
CA TYR A 371 5.20 -7.14 -4.45
C TYR A 371 3.72 -6.76 -4.39
N LEU A 372 2.98 -6.91 -5.49
CA LEU A 372 1.54 -6.59 -5.55
C LEU A 372 0.72 -7.48 -4.61
N ILE A 373 0.99 -8.79 -4.60
CA ILE A 373 0.34 -9.75 -3.70
C ILE A 373 0.64 -9.36 -2.25
N ALA A 374 1.91 -9.19 -1.87
CA ALA A 374 2.29 -8.81 -0.52
C ALA A 374 1.64 -7.48 -0.09
N HIS A 375 1.58 -6.50 -1.00
CA HIS A 375 0.94 -5.21 -0.74
C HIS A 375 -0.56 -5.35 -0.47
N CYS A 376 -1.29 -6.20 -1.19
CA CYS A 376 -2.71 -6.45 -0.96
C CYS A 376 -2.99 -7.10 0.40
N PHE A 377 -2.18 -8.07 0.82
CA PHE A 377 -2.36 -8.69 2.14
C PHE A 377 -2.02 -7.75 3.28
N ILE A 378 -0.96 -6.97 3.11
CA ILE A 378 -0.51 -6.05 4.14
C ILE A 378 -1.45 -4.84 4.25
N SER A 379 -2.04 -4.35 3.17
CA SER A 379 -3.00 -3.22 3.24
C SER A 379 -4.25 -3.56 4.05
N VAL A 380 -4.72 -4.82 4.01
CA VAL A 380 -5.80 -5.30 4.87
C VAL A 380 -5.39 -5.25 6.34
N PHE A 381 -4.15 -5.64 6.64
CA PHE A 381 -3.63 -5.63 8.00
C PHE A 381 -3.41 -4.20 8.53
N GLU A 382 -2.85 -3.30 7.72
CA GLU A 382 -2.73 -1.86 7.99
C GLU A 382 -4.11 -1.29 8.40
N MET A 383 -5.13 -1.55 7.59
CA MET A 383 -6.50 -1.08 7.86
C MET A 383 -7.09 -1.64 9.16
N CYS A 384 -6.83 -2.91 9.47
CA CYS A 384 -7.26 -3.52 10.74
C CYS A 384 -6.60 -2.84 11.95
N ILE A 385 -5.29 -2.55 11.88
CA ILE A 385 -4.57 -1.86 12.96
C ILE A 385 -5.16 -0.47 13.17
N ASP A 386 -5.29 0.31 12.09
CA ASP A 386 -5.83 1.67 12.16
C ASP A 386 -7.25 1.66 12.76
N THR A 387 -8.08 0.70 12.35
CA THR A 387 -9.45 0.58 12.87
C THR A 387 -9.47 0.25 14.35
N VAL A 388 -8.67 -0.73 14.80
CA VAL A 388 -8.59 -1.07 16.23
C VAL A 388 -8.09 0.11 17.05
N PHE A 389 -7.11 0.84 16.54
CA PHE A 389 -6.57 2.03 17.19
C PHE A 389 -7.63 3.12 17.36
N ILE A 390 -8.39 3.43 16.31
CA ILE A 390 -9.48 4.42 16.37
C ILE A 390 -10.60 3.93 17.30
N CYS A 391 -10.99 2.65 17.23
CA CYS A 391 -12.00 2.09 18.14
C CYS A 391 -11.55 2.20 19.61
N PHE A 392 -10.27 1.98 19.89
CA PHE A 392 -9.69 2.18 21.23
C PHE A 392 -9.78 3.65 21.67
N CYS A 393 -9.39 4.60 20.80
CA CYS A 393 -9.47 6.02 21.11
C CYS A 393 -10.93 6.48 21.36
N GLU A 394 -11.89 6.00 20.58
CA GLU A 394 -13.32 6.28 20.80
C GLU A 394 -13.85 5.63 22.09
N ASP A 395 -13.43 4.39 22.41
CA ASP A 395 -13.80 3.73 23.67
C ASP A 395 -13.30 4.53 24.88
N CYS A 396 -12.10 5.11 24.81
CA CYS A 396 -11.56 6.01 25.84
C CYS A 396 -12.32 7.34 25.97
N GLU A 397 -12.88 7.88 24.88
CA GLU A 397 -13.61 9.16 24.91
C GLU A 397 -15.05 9.00 25.40
N ILE A 398 -15.70 7.87 25.09
CA ILE A 398 -17.11 7.61 25.41
C ILE A 398 -17.28 6.97 26.78
N ASN A 399 -16.42 6.01 27.14
CA ASN A 399 -16.56 5.23 28.35
C ASN A 399 -15.62 5.74 29.44
N ASN A 400 -16.12 5.75 30.69
CA ASN A 400 -15.38 6.26 31.85
C ASN A 400 -14.82 5.15 32.74
N GLY A 401 -15.00 3.87 32.36
CA GLY A 401 -14.55 2.71 33.12
C GLY A 401 -15.30 2.45 34.44
N GLN A 402 -16.15 3.38 34.87
CA GLN A 402 -16.90 3.33 36.12
C GLN A 402 -18.37 3.00 35.86
N ASP A 403 -19.13 3.93 35.29
CA ASP A 403 -20.56 3.77 34.99
C ASP A 403 -20.78 3.01 33.67
N GLN A 404 -19.87 3.21 32.72
CA GLN A 404 -19.84 2.49 31.44
C GLN A 404 -18.50 1.76 31.31
N PRO A 405 -18.48 0.42 31.41
CA PRO A 405 -17.24 -0.33 31.33
C PRO A 405 -16.74 -0.39 29.90
N TYR A 406 -15.43 -0.17 29.74
CA TYR A 406 -14.72 -0.24 28.46
C TYR A 406 -14.93 -1.56 27.72
N PHE A 407 -14.89 -1.50 26.39
CA PHE A 407 -14.94 -2.67 25.50
C PHE A 407 -13.55 -3.23 25.19
N MET A 408 -12.49 -2.45 25.36
CA MET A 408 -11.11 -2.86 25.16
C MET A 408 -10.66 -3.99 26.10
N SER A 409 -9.61 -4.73 25.71
CA SER A 409 -9.06 -5.82 26.52
C SER A 409 -8.39 -5.32 27.81
N ARG A 410 -8.40 -6.13 28.88
CA ARG A 410 -7.79 -5.77 30.18
C ARG A 410 -6.31 -5.37 30.09
N GLY A 411 -5.55 -5.93 29.15
CA GLY A 411 -4.13 -5.58 28.96
C GLY A 411 -3.89 -4.17 28.41
N LEU A 412 -4.90 -3.56 27.77
CA LEU A 412 -4.84 -2.16 27.30
C LEU A 412 -5.30 -1.18 28.37
N MET A 413 -6.22 -1.60 29.25
CA MET A 413 -6.83 -0.80 30.31
C MET A 413 -5.84 -0.41 31.43
N VAL A 414 -4.86 -1.28 31.71
CA VAL A 414 -3.82 -1.01 32.72
C VAL A 414 -2.92 0.19 32.35
N ASN A 415 -2.85 0.57 31.08
CA ASN A 415 -2.00 1.68 30.61
C ASN A 415 -2.72 3.03 30.53
N THR A 416 -4.00 3.10 30.89
CA THR A 416 -4.81 4.32 30.89
C THR A 416 -5.00 4.93 32.28
N ASP A 417 -4.69 4.19 33.34
CA ASP A 417 -4.84 4.63 34.74
C ASP A 417 -3.54 5.20 35.35
N ASP A 418 -2.45 5.23 34.56
CA ASP A 418 -1.17 5.93 34.83
C ASP A 418 -1.04 7.16 33.92
#